data_AF-A0A9P0MRL4-F1
#
_entry.id   AF-A0A9P0MRL4-F1
#
_cell.length_a   1.000
_cell.length_b   1.000
_cell.length_c   1.000
_cell.angle_alpha   90.00
_cell.angle_beta   90.00
_cell.angle_gamma   90.00
#
_symmetry.space_group_name_H-M   'P 1'
#
loop_
_entity.id
_entity.type
_entity.pdbx_description
1 polymer ?
#
loop_
_entity_poly.entity_id
_entity_poly.type
_entity_poly.pdbx_seq_one_letter_code
_entity_poly.pdbx_strand_id
1 'polypeptide(L)'
;MWYLNRGSGLDMSVEGAWKEGITGKGIVVTILDDGLEKDHPDLKENYYENLNTQRDSKLIGKWKWGGGMASEPCREVGTQR
;
A
#
# COMPACT_ATOMS: atom_id res chain seq x y z
N MET A 1 -17.98 -13.26 1.02
CA MET A 1 -17.16 -12.78 2.14
C MET A 1 -18.07 -12.25 3.24
N TRP A 2 -18.13 -12.90 4.42
CA TRP A 2 -19.13 -12.56 5.45
C TRP A 2 -18.97 -11.13 6.01
N TYR A 3 -17.77 -10.57 6.00
CA TYR A 3 -17.54 -9.20 6.49
C TYR A 3 -17.92 -8.10 5.48
N LEU A 4 -18.22 -8.46 4.23
CA LEU A 4 -18.62 -7.51 3.18
C LEU A 4 -20.13 -7.50 2.94
N ASN A 5 -20.77 -8.68 2.91
CA ASN A 5 -22.19 -8.83 2.66
C ASN A 5 -22.72 -10.07 3.41
N ARG A 6 -23.04 -9.88 4.69
CA ARG A 6 -23.73 -10.88 5.53
C ARG A 6 -25.18 -10.51 5.77
N GLY A 7 -25.50 -9.22 5.78
CA GLY A 7 -26.82 -8.72 6.14
C GLY A 7 -26.99 -8.54 7.66
N SER A 8 -28.15 -8.01 8.05
CA SER A 8 -28.52 -7.72 9.44
C SER A 8 -27.58 -6.75 10.17
N GLY A 9 -26.84 -5.92 9.43
CA GLY A 9 -25.96 -4.87 10.00
C GLY A 9 -24.70 -5.40 10.71
N LEU A 10 -24.31 -6.66 10.47
CA LEU A 10 -23.12 -7.29 11.04
C LEU A 10 -21.96 -7.39 10.03
N ASP A 11 -21.89 -6.43 9.11
CA ASP A 11 -20.85 -6.29 8.10
C ASP A 11 -20.25 -4.87 8.13
N MET A 12 -19.22 -4.62 7.33
CA MET A 12 -18.54 -3.31 7.28
C MET A 12 -19.27 -2.28 6.42
N SER A 13 -20.48 -2.55 5.93
CA SER A 13 -21.29 -1.64 5.10
C SER A 13 -20.59 -1.11 3.84
N VAL A 14 -19.67 -1.89 3.26
CA VAL A 14 -18.86 -1.50 2.09
C VAL A 14 -19.70 -1.34 0.82
N GLU A 15 -20.83 -2.05 0.72
CA GLU A 15 -21.71 -1.98 -0.45
C GLU A 15 -22.30 -0.59 -0.71
N GLY A 16 -22.51 0.22 0.33
CA GLY A 16 -22.96 1.60 0.19
C GLY A 16 -21.97 2.45 -0.59
N ALA A 17 -20.70 2.41 -0.19
CA ALA A 17 -19.61 3.10 -0.88
C ALA A 17 -19.45 2.64 -2.34
N TRP A 18 -19.60 1.34 -2.60
CA TRP A 18 -19.55 0.81 -3.97
C TRP A 18 -20.72 1.25 -4.84
N LYS A 19 -21.93 1.37 -4.28
CA LYS A 19 -23.11 1.92 -4.98
C LYS A 19 -22.92 3.39 -5.34
N GLU A 20 -22.15 4.13 -4.55
CA GLU A 20 -21.74 5.51 -4.85
C GLU A 20 -20.53 5.59 -5.81
N GLY A 21 -19.99 4.45 -6.25
CA GLY A 21 -18.87 4.36 -7.21
C GLY A 21 -17.48 4.48 -6.57
N ILE A 22 -17.38 4.50 -5.25
CA ILE A 22 -16.12 4.62 -4.51
C ILE A 22 -15.51 3.22 -4.35
N THR A 23 -14.52 2.89 -5.17
CA THR A 23 -13.91 1.54 -5.19
C THR A 23 -12.43 1.50 -4.80
N GLY A 24 -11.82 2.66 -4.50
CA GLY A 24 -10.37 2.77 -4.26
C GLY A 24 -9.50 2.88 -5.52
N LYS A 25 -10.09 3.10 -6.70
CA LYS A 25 -9.31 3.38 -7.93
C LYS A 25 -8.41 4.61 -7.74
N GLY A 26 -7.15 4.49 -8.12
CA GLY A 26 -6.15 5.55 -7.99
C GLY A 26 -5.51 5.66 -6.59
N ILE A 27 -5.91 4.80 -5.65
CA ILE A 27 -5.25 4.67 -4.35
C ILE A 27 -4.25 3.53 -4.41
N VAL A 28 -3.09 3.73 -3.78
CA VAL A 28 -2.07 2.70 -3.64
C VAL A 28 -1.94 2.32 -2.16
N VAL A 29 -2.08 1.02 -1.87
CA VAL A 29 -2.02 0.46 -0.51
C VAL A 29 -0.77 -0.41 -0.42
N THR A 30 0.00 -0.22 0.65
CA THR A 30 1.19 -1.03 0.95
C THR A 30 0.88 -1.97 2.10
N ILE A 31 1.20 -3.26 1.92
CA ILE A 31 1.13 -4.28 2.96
C ILE A 31 2.56 -4.52 3.46
N LEU A 32 2.78 -4.32 4.77
CA LEU A 32 4.07 -4.56 5.42
C LEU A 32 4.04 -5.93 6.09
N ASP A 33 4.42 -6.95 5.33
CA ASP A 33 4.45 -8.36 5.77
C ASP A 33 5.70 -9.06 5.20
N ASP A 34 5.79 -10.37 5.38
CA ASP A 34 6.89 -11.22 4.92
C ASP A 34 6.99 -11.36 3.38
N GLY A 35 5.89 -11.12 2.66
CA GLY A 35 5.88 -11.15 1.19
C GLY A 35 4.52 -10.92 0.55
N LEU A 36 4.51 -10.81 -0.78
CA LEU A 36 3.30 -10.75 -1.60
C LEU A 36 3.52 -11.55 -2.89
N GLU A 37 2.60 -12.46 -3.20
CA GLU A 37 2.60 -13.21 -4.46
C GLU A 37 2.04 -12.34 -5.60
N LYS A 38 2.92 -11.61 -6.28
CA LYS A 38 2.55 -10.66 -7.35
C LYS A 38 1.89 -11.30 -8.58
N ASP A 39 2.15 -12.57 -8.84
CA ASP A 39 1.69 -13.27 -10.05
C ASP A 39 0.35 -13.99 -9.84
N HIS A 40 -0.24 -13.89 -8.64
CA HIS A 40 -1.55 -14.47 -8.36
C HIS A 40 -2.63 -13.83 -9.25
N PRO A 41 -3.54 -14.62 -9.88
CA PRO A 41 -4.52 -14.10 -10.84
C PRO A 41 -5.41 -12.98 -10.29
N ASP A 42 -5.70 -12.98 -8.99
CA ASP A 42 -6.52 -11.95 -8.33
C ASP A 42 -5.76 -10.67 -7.97
N LEU A 43 -4.42 -10.72 -7.95
CA LEU A 43 -3.57 -9.60 -7.55
C LEU A 43 -2.82 -8.97 -8.73
N LYS A 44 -2.48 -9.76 -9.74
CA LYS A 44 -1.64 -9.34 -10.88
C LYS A 44 -2.12 -8.06 -11.57
N GLU A 45 -3.43 -7.86 -11.67
CA GLU A 45 -4.02 -6.69 -12.34
C GLU A 45 -3.98 -5.43 -11.47
N ASN A 46 -3.91 -5.58 -10.15
CA ASN A 46 -3.91 -4.49 -9.16
C ASN A 46 -2.54 -4.30 -8.48
N TYR A 47 -1.53 -5.05 -8.90
CA TYR A 47 -0.20 -4.98 -8.33
C TYR A 47 0.57 -3.75 -8.82
N TYR A 48 1.12 -2.96 -7.89
CA TYR A 48 1.87 -1.75 -8.20
C TYR A 48 3.38 -1.99 -8.11
N GLU A 49 4.02 -2.24 -9.26
CA GLU A 49 5.43 -2.67 -9.34
C GLU A 49 6.42 -1.62 -8.79
N ASN A 50 6.13 -0.33 -8.98
CA ASN A 50 7.04 0.78 -8.65
C ASN A 50 7.23 1.03 -7.13
N LEU A 51 6.49 0.34 -6.27
CA LEU A 51 6.63 0.42 -4.80
C LEU A 51 7.18 -0.87 -4.18
N ASN A 52 7.61 -1.85 -4.98
CA ASN A 52 8.03 -3.13 -4.41
C ASN A 52 9.37 -3.02 -3.65
N THR A 53 9.24 -2.79 -2.35
CA THR A 53 10.30 -2.43 -1.42
C THR A 53 11.20 -3.57 -0.99
N GLN A 54 11.01 -4.79 -1.50
CA GLN A 54 11.99 -5.87 -1.27
C GLN A 54 13.31 -5.62 -2.02
N ARG A 55 13.27 -4.91 -3.17
CA ARG A 55 14.49 -4.45 -3.86
C ARG A 55 14.97 -3.09 -3.36
N ASP A 56 14.03 -2.22 -2.99
CA ASP A 56 14.31 -0.88 -2.50
C ASP A 56 13.94 -0.74 -1.03
N SER A 57 14.71 -1.41 -0.15
CA SER A 57 14.67 -1.19 1.30
C SER A 57 14.88 0.30 1.69
N LYS A 58 15.34 1.13 0.73
CA LYS A 58 15.45 2.59 0.83
C LYS A 58 14.09 3.33 0.86
N LEU A 59 13.00 2.77 0.33
CA LEU A 59 11.69 3.48 0.27
C LEU A 59 10.80 3.24 1.49
N ILE A 60 10.90 2.09 2.15
CA ILE A 60 10.18 1.77 3.41
C ILE A 60 10.95 2.19 4.67
N GLY A 61 12.19 2.65 4.53
CA GLY A 61 13.06 3.06 5.64
C GLY A 61 12.88 4.51 6.13
N LYS A 62 11.85 5.25 5.72
CA LYS A 62 11.60 6.61 6.20
C LYS A 62 10.20 6.78 6.80
N TRP A 63 10.01 6.21 8.00
CA TRP A 63 8.92 6.59 8.88
C TRP A 63 9.47 7.47 10.00
N LYS A 64 9.10 8.75 10.02
CA LYS A 64 9.37 9.67 11.13
C LYS A 64 8.06 9.94 11.85
N TRP A 65 7.89 9.35 13.04
CA TRP A 65 6.80 9.73 13.93
C TRP A 65 7.20 11.00 14.69
N GLY A 66 6.42 12.07 14.56
CA GLY A 66 6.62 13.34 15.25
C GLY A 66 7.35 14.41 14.43
N GLY A 67 6.61 15.47 14.11
CA GLY A 67 7.06 16.84 13.84
C GLY A 67 8.30 17.06 12.96
N GLY A 68 8.08 17.63 11.77
CA GLY A 68 9.12 18.35 11.03
C GLY A 68 9.41 17.74 9.66
N MET A 69 8.84 18.41 8.66
CA MET A 69 9.11 18.24 7.24
C MET A 69 10.56 18.66 6.95
N ALA A 70 11.39 17.75 6.45
CA ALA A 70 12.70 18.06 5.92
C ALA A 70 12.81 17.45 4.52
N SER A 71 12.50 18.27 3.52
CA SER A 71 12.87 18.05 2.13
C SER A 71 14.37 18.24 2.00
N GLU A 72 15.15 17.16 2.07
CA GLU A 72 16.49 17.10 1.50
C GLU A 72 16.66 15.77 0.76
N PRO A 73 17.05 15.77 -0.53
CA PRO A 73 17.37 14.55 -1.23
C PRO A 73 18.61 13.93 -0.58
N CYS A 74 18.55 12.61 -0.36
CA CYS A 74 19.64 11.83 0.21
C CYS A 74 20.86 11.94 -0.70
N ARG A 75 21.87 12.71 -0.27
CA ARG A 75 23.16 12.79 -0.94
C ARG A 75 23.85 11.45 -0.81
N GLU A 76 24.10 10.76 -1.92
CA GLU A 76 24.97 9.60 -1.94
C GLU A 76 26.38 10.05 -1.55
N VAL A 77 26.80 9.70 -0.33
CA VAL A 77 28.21 9.74 0.04
C VAL A 77 28.80 8.45 -0.52
N GLY A 78 29.29 8.53 -1.75
CA GLY A 78 30.16 7.50 -2.28
C GLY A 78 31.40 7.40 -1.41
N THR A 79 31.71 6.20 -0.92
CA THR A 79 33.04 5.89 -0.40
C THR A 79 34.02 6.04 -1.56
N GLN A 80 34.75 7.15 -1.58
CA GLN A 80 36.02 7.19 -2.31
C GLN A 80 37.12 6.68 -1.38
N ARG A 81 37.71 5.56 -1.82
CA ARG A 81 38.86 4.81 -1.29
C ARG A 81 38.56 3.75 -0.24
#